data_AF-A0A819Z828-F1
#
_entry.id   AF-A0A819Z828-F1
#
_cell.length_a   1.000
_cell.length_b   1.000
_cell.length_c   1.000
_cell.angle_alpha   90.00
_cell.angle_beta   90.00
_cell.angle_gamma   90.00
#
_symmetry.space_group_name_H-M   'P 1'
#
loop_
_entity.id
_entity.type
_entity.pdbx_description
1 polymer ?
#
loop_
_entity_poly.entity_id
_entity_poly.type
_entity_poly.pdbx_seq_one_letter_code
_entity_poly.pdbx_strand_id
1 'polypeptide(L)'
;DTTELISSMGIQKAKQSPDKLFIKSMLAGVFISFSGRFLIIVGDGSAPLAQNLGPGIQKMVQAAVFPIGLVLIMNTGAEFFTGNTMIVTISTLHKKQDGLILLFHGCIAGNWFVCLAVCLAITSRDFHSKVVGIFLPIWLVVSAEYEHSIANMFLVQMGMMFGAN
;
A
#
# COMPACT_ATOMS: atom_id res chain seq x y z
N ASP A 1 3.07 8.20 -22.82
CA ASP A 1 3.41 9.14 -21.73
C ASP A 1 3.50 8.47 -20.35
N THR A 2 2.40 8.13 -19.67
CA THR A 2 2.44 7.55 -18.31
C THR A 2 3.20 6.21 -18.24
N THR A 3 2.96 5.31 -19.18
CA THR A 3 3.62 3.99 -19.21
C THR A 3 5.13 4.10 -19.42
N GLU A 4 5.59 5.09 -20.19
CA GLU A 4 7.02 5.35 -20.38
C GLU A 4 7.67 5.96 -19.13
N LEU A 5 6.94 6.84 -18.44
CA LEU A 5 7.37 7.39 -17.16
C LEU A 5 7.51 6.28 -16.11
N ILE A 6 6.53 5.38 -15.99
CA ILE A 6 6.61 4.20 -15.11
C ILE A 6 7.79 3.31 -15.50
N SER A 7 7.97 3.06 -16.80
CA SER A 7 9.06 2.23 -17.33
C SER A 7 10.44 2.82 -17.02
N SER A 8 10.63 4.14 -17.14
CA SER A 8 11.91 4.78 -16.81
C SER A 8 12.20 4.80 -15.31
N MET A 9 11.17 4.99 -14.47
CA MET A 9 11.29 4.85 -13.02
C MET A 9 11.66 3.43 -12.59
N GLY A 10 11.14 2.41 -13.26
CA GLY A 10 11.48 1.01 -12.95
C GLY A 10 12.94 0.69 -13.23
N ILE A 11 13.51 1.24 -14.31
CA ILE A 11 14.95 1.10 -14.61
C ILE A 11 15.80 1.76 -13.52
N GLN A 12 15.40 2.94 -13.04
CA GLN A 12 16.13 3.62 -11.97
C GLN A 12 16.04 2.86 -10.65
N LYS A 13 14.86 2.35 -10.30
CA LYS A 13 14.62 1.56 -9.09
C LYS A 13 15.43 0.27 -9.08
N ALA A 14 15.48 -0.43 -10.20
CA ALA A 14 16.21 -1.68 -10.30
C ALA A 14 17.75 -1.52 -10.33
N LYS A 15 18.26 -0.28 -10.52
CA LYS A 15 19.69 0.06 -10.39
C LYS A 15 20.06 0.53 -8.97
N GLN A 16 19.11 0.65 -8.04
CA GLN A 16 19.42 1.07 -6.67
C GLN A 16 20.24 -0.01 -5.96
N SER A 17 21.18 0.44 -5.12
CA SER A 17 21.96 -0.48 -4.28
C SER A 17 21.05 -1.17 -3.25
N PRO A 18 21.32 -2.43 -2.91
CA PRO A 18 20.49 -3.21 -1.98
C PRO A 18 20.35 -2.54 -0.61
N ASP A 19 21.38 -1.85 -0.12
CA ASP A 19 21.35 -1.16 1.18
C ASP A 19 20.33 -0.01 1.21
N LYS A 20 20.24 0.75 0.11
CA LYS A 20 19.29 1.86 -0.03
C LYS A 20 17.88 1.33 -0.18
N LEU A 21 17.71 0.23 -0.92
CA LEU A 21 16.44 -0.46 -1.04
C LEU A 21 15.96 -0.99 0.31
N PHE A 22 16.85 -1.58 1.10
CA PHE A 22 16.53 -2.08 2.43
C PHE A 22 16.07 -0.96 3.37
N ILE A 23 16.83 0.14 3.48
CA ILE A 23 16.48 1.28 4.36
C ILE A 23 15.13 1.89 3.95
N LYS A 24 14.90 2.08 2.65
CA LYS A 24 13.62 2.62 2.14
C LYS A 24 12.46 1.66 2.34
N SER A 25 12.72 0.35 2.32
CA SER A 25 11.72 -0.69 2.60
C SER A 25 11.38 -0.76 4.08
N MET A 26 12.38 -0.62 4.96
CA MET A 26 12.13 -0.49 6.40
C MET A 26 11.29 0.76 6.70
N LEU A 27 11.62 1.90 6.08
CA LEU A 27 10.86 3.13 6.25
C LEU A 27 9.40 2.99 5.80
N ALA A 28 9.16 2.31 4.67
CA ALA A 28 7.79 2.00 4.23
C ALA A 28 7.07 1.10 5.24
N GLY A 29 7.75 0.08 5.78
CA GLY A 29 7.22 -0.79 6.82
C GLY A 29 6.80 -0.02 8.08
N VAL A 30 7.59 0.97 8.51
CA VAL A 30 7.26 1.85 9.64
C VAL A 30 5.97 2.62 9.38
N PHE A 31 5.82 3.24 8.20
CA PHE A 31 4.61 4.01 7.88
C PHE A 31 3.34 3.14 7.78
N ILE A 32 3.43 1.96 7.16
CA ILE A 32 2.29 1.02 7.14
C ILE A 32 1.93 0.54 8.55
N SER A 33 2.93 0.29 9.40
CA SER A 33 2.70 -0.15 10.79
C SER A 33 2.01 0.92 11.62
N PHE A 34 2.38 2.20 11.46
CA PHE A 34 1.67 3.32 12.10
C PHE A 34 0.20 3.39 11.65
N SER A 35 -0.07 3.22 10.36
CA SER A 35 -1.45 3.17 9.85
C SER A 35 -2.23 1.97 10.35
N GLY A 36 -1.61 0.78 10.42
CA GLY A 36 -2.22 -0.42 10.97
C GLY A 36 -2.55 -0.29 12.46
N ARG A 37 -1.69 0.38 13.25
CA ARG A 37 -1.96 0.64 14.67
C ARG A 37 -3.09 1.65 14.86
N PHE A 38 -3.12 2.71 14.06
CA PHE A 38 -4.18 3.71 14.12
C PHE A 38 -5.54 3.12 13.70
N LEU A 39 -5.55 2.21 12.73
CA LEU A 39 -6.74 1.47 12.32
C LEU A 39 -7.37 0.72 13.51
N ILE A 40 -6.58 0.06 14.35
CA ILE A 40 -7.09 -0.66 15.52
C ILE A 40 -7.63 0.32 16.58
N ILE A 41 -6.87 1.39 16.88
CA ILE A 41 -7.28 2.41 17.86
C ILE A 41 -8.60 3.07 17.47
N VAL A 42 -8.77 3.41 16.20
CA VAL A 42 -10.03 3.97 15.69
C VAL A 42 -11.15 2.94 15.71
N GLY A 43 -10.85 1.68 15.41
CA GLY A 43 -11.81 0.58 15.56
C GLY A 43 -12.37 0.50 16.98
N ASP A 44 -11.50 0.47 17.98
CA ASP A 44 -11.91 0.39 19.40
C ASP A 44 -12.62 1.66 19.87
N GLY A 45 -12.12 2.84 19.49
CA GLY A 45 -12.71 4.13 19.84
C GLY A 45 -14.06 4.41 19.17
N SER A 46 -14.33 3.79 18.01
CA SER A 46 -15.60 3.90 17.29
C SER A 46 -16.56 2.74 17.58
N ALA A 47 -16.29 1.89 18.58
CA ALA A 47 -17.20 0.83 19.01
C ALA A 47 -18.64 1.31 19.30
N PRO A 48 -18.89 2.52 19.87
CA PRO A 48 -20.26 3.02 20.04
C PRO A 48 -20.98 3.31 18.71
N LEU A 49 -20.27 3.55 17.60
CA LEU A 49 -20.88 3.76 16.29
C LEU A 49 -21.46 2.46 15.74
N ALA A 50 -20.86 1.30 16.01
CA ALA A 50 -21.43 0.03 15.59
C ALA A 50 -22.74 -0.31 16.29
N GLN A 51 -22.90 0.11 17.55
CA GLN A 51 -24.12 -0.14 18.32
C GLN A 51 -25.30 0.70 17.84
N ASN A 52 -25.04 1.95 17.41
CA ASN A 52 -26.10 2.89 17.04
C ASN A 52 -26.40 2.93 15.52
N LEU A 53 -25.39 2.74 14.66
CA LEU A 53 -25.51 2.87 13.21
C LEU A 53 -25.20 1.56 12.46
N GLY A 54 -24.83 0.50 13.17
CA GLY A 54 -24.49 -0.81 12.61
C GLY A 54 -23.01 -1.00 12.31
N PRO A 55 -22.55 -2.27 12.23
CA PRO A 55 -21.12 -2.61 12.12
C PRO A 55 -20.47 -2.12 10.82
N GLY A 56 -21.26 -1.86 9.76
CA GLY A 56 -20.74 -1.35 8.49
C GLY A 56 -20.13 0.06 8.61
N ILE A 57 -20.75 0.95 9.39
CA ILE A 57 -20.25 2.33 9.56
C ILE A 57 -18.94 2.36 10.33
N GLN A 58 -18.80 1.53 11.38
CA GLN A 58 -17.54 1.40 12.12
C GLN A 58 -16.39 0.98 11.18
N LYS A 59 -16.65 0.02 10.30
CA LYS A 59 -15.67 -0.45 9.30
C LYS A 59 -15.29 0.65 8.30
N MET A 60 -16.24 1.44 7.82
CA MET A 60 -15.96 2.55 6.89
C MET A 60 -15.11 3.65 7.53
N VAL A 61 -15.37 3.97 8.80
CA VAL A 61 -14.59 4.94 9.58
C VAL A 61 -13.17 4.41 9.82
N GLN A 62 -13.05 3.15 10.19
CA GLN A 62 -11.78 2.47 10.37
C GLN A 62 -10.96 2.41 9.07
N ALA A 63 -11.61 2.10 7.94
CA ALA A 63 -10.99 2.04 6.63
C ALA A 63 -10.50 3.40 6.13
N ALA A 64 -11.11 4.52 6.56
CA ALA A 64 -10.73 5.87 6.13
C ALA A 64 -9.33 6.31 6.60
N VAL A 65 -8.80 5.68 7.65
CA VAL A 65 -7.48 6.00 8.18
C VAL A 65 -6.37 5.30 7.40
N PHE A 66 -6.62 4.08 6.94
CA PHE A 66 -5.58 3.24 6.33
C PHE A 66 -4.82 3.88 5.15
N PRO A 67 -5.47 4.65 4.23
CA PRO A 67 -4.77 5.29 3.12
C PRO A 67 -3.68 6.30 3.51
N ILE A 68 -3.70 6.82 4.74
CA ILE A 68 -2.73 7.82 5.22
C ILE A 68 -1.29 7.27 5.13
N GLY A 69 -1.09 5.99 5.44
CA GLY A 69 0.24 5.35 5.37
C GLY A 69 0.81 5.30 3.96
N LEU A 70 -0.04 4.99 2.98
CA LEU A 70 0.37 4.97 1.57
C LEU A 70 0.64 6.37 1.03
N VAL A 71 -0.13 7.38 1.46
CA VAL A 71 0.16 8.79 1.12
C VAL A 71 1.54 9.20 1.65
N LEU A 72 1.89 8.83 2.88
CA LEU A 72 3.20 9.13 3.47
C LEU A 72 4.34 8.44 2.70
N ILE A 73 4.17 7.18 2.31
CA ILE A 73 5.17 6.43 1.53
C ILE A 73 5.42 7.09 0.17
N MET A 74 4.36 7.48 -0.53
CA MET A 74 4.46 8.09 -1.86
C MET A 74 5.07 9.50 -1.82
N ASN A 75 4.93 10.22 -0.70
CA ASN A 75 5.54 11.54 -0.51
C ASN A 75 6.99 11.48 -0.01
N THR A 76 7.33 10.46 0.79
CA THR A 76 8.70 10.27 1.32
C THR A 76 9.63 9.54 0.35
N GLY A 77 9.08 8.93 -0.71
CA GLY A 77 9.86 8.12 -1.65
C GLY A 77 10.35 6.80 -1.04
N ALA A 78 9.68 6.33 0.02
CA ALA A 78 9.90 5.02 0.58
C ALA A 78 9.49 3.94 -0.45
N GLU A 79 10.17 2.80 -0.40
CA GLU A 79 10.02 1.72 -1.38
C GLU A 79 9.16 0.64 -0.73
N PHE A 80 8.07 0.20 -1.35
CA PHE A 80 7.28 -0.91 -0.83
C PHE A 80 7.08 -1.99 -1.90
N PHE A 81 6.97 -3.23 -1.44
CA PHE A 81 7.05 -4.42 -2.29
C PHE A 81 6.02 -4.41 -3.44
N THR A 82 4.73 -4.32 -3.14
CA THR A 82 3.65 -4.34 -4.13
C THR A 82 3.79 -3.25 -5.20
N GLY A 83 4.09 -2.01 -4.81
CA GLY A 83 4.27 -0.91 -5.76
C GLY A 83 5.49 -1.12 -6.66
N ASN A 84 6.58 -1.64 -6.12
CA ASN A 84 7.78 -1.95 -6.89
C ASN A 84 7.56 -3.11 -7.87
N THR A 85 6.84 -4.16 -7.48
CA THR A 85 6.48 -5.27 -8.36
C THR A 85 5.73 -4.79 -9.60
N MET A 86 4.81 -3.83 -9.45
CA MET A 86 4.11 -3.22 -10.58
C MET A 86 5.06 -2.48 -11.53
N ILE A 87 5.86 -1.57 -10.99
CA ILE A 87 6.74 -0.69 -11.78
C ILE A 87 7.79 -1.53 -12.54
N VAL A 88 8.37 -2.54 -11.88
CA VAL A 88 9.37 -3.43 -12.49
C VAL A 88 8.74 -4.34 -13.55
N THR A 89 7.54 -4.88 -13.31
CA THR A 89 6.82 -5.72 -14.30
C THR A 89 6.54 -4.95 -15.59
N ILE A 90 6.06 -3.71 -15.50
CA ILE A 90 5.82 -2.85 -16.68
C ILE A 90 7.13 -2.57 -17.43
N SER A 91 8.23 -2.40 -16.71
CA SER A 91 9.56 -2.16 -17.29
C SER A 91 10.11 -3.38 -18.02
N THR A 92 9.87 -4.58 -17.48
CA THR A 92 10.22 -5.85 -18.12
C THR A 92 9.36 -6.14 -19.34
N LEU A 93 8.06 -5.85 -19.31
CA LEU A 93 7.18 -5.96 -20.48
C LEU A 93 7.60 -5.06 -21.63
N HIS A 94 8.15 -3.87 -21.33
CA HIS A 94 8.75 -2.99 -22.33
C HIS A 94 10.14 -3.46 -22.84
N LYS A 95 10.58 -4.68 -22.47
CA LYS A 95 11.91 -5.25 -22.77
C LYS A 95 13.07 -4.35 -22.34
N LYS A 96 12.85 -3.45 -21.37
CA LYS A 96 13.90 -2.53 -20.89
C LYS A 96 14.70 -3.10 -19.73
N GLN A 97 14.28 -4.24 -19.14
CA GLN A 97 14.97 -4.88 -18.02
C GLN A 97 14.55 -6.33 -17.78
N ASP A 98 15.51 -7.22 -17.52
CA ASP A 98 15.27 -8.61 -17.09
C ASP A 98 15.02 -8.68 -15.57
N GLY A 99 13.75 -8.69 -15.17
CA GLY A 99 13.30 -8.59 -13.76
C GLY A 99 12.79 -9.90 -13.17
N LEU A 100 13.38 -11.04 -13.55
CA LEU A 100 12.88 -12.40 -13.22
C LEU A 100 12.86 -12.74 -11.72
N ILE A 101 13.64 -12.07 -10.88
CA ILE A 101 13.77 -12.37 -9.44
C ILE A 101 12.72 -11.67 -8.55
N LEU A 102 12.02 -10.64 -9.05
CA LEU A 102 11.00 -9.91 -8.26
C LEU A 102 9.57 -10.44 -8.46
N LEU A 103 9.42 -11.56 -9.18
CA LEU A 103 8.16 -12.23 -9.52
C LEU A 103 7.83 -13.32 -8.51
N PHE A 104 7.75 -12.98 -7.21
CA PHE A 104 7.07 -13.86 -6.27
C PHE A 104 5.63 -13.40 -6.09
N HIS A 105 4.72 -14.24 -6.58
CA HIS A 105 3.27 -14.15 -6.52
C HIS A 105 2.78 -13.66 -5.14
N GLY A 106 1.98 -12.59 -5.14
CA GLY A 106 1.31 -12.09 -3.93
C GLY A 106 0.06 -11.26 -4.25
N CYS A 107 -1.10 -11.88 -4.08
CA CYS A 107 -2.47 -11.30 -4.01
C CYS A 107 -3.01 -10.60 -5.27
N ILE A 108 -3.69 -11.36 -6.13
CA ILE A 108 -4.20 -10.90 -7.44
C ILE A 108 -5.30 -9.83 -7.34
N ALA A 109 -6.13 -9.80 -6.29
CA ALA A 109 -7.16 -8.77 -6.11
C ALA A 109 -6.68 -7.54 -5.31
N GLY A 110 -6.01 -7.77 -4.17
CA GLY A 110 -5.47 -6.69 -3.31
C GLY A 110 -4.35 -5.89 -3.98
N ASN A 111 -3.52 -6.51 -4.83
CA ASN A 111 -2.52 -5.75 -5.60
C ASN A 111 -3.17 -4.84 -6.64
N TRP A 112 -4.28 -5.22 -7.29
CA TRP A 112 -4.82 -4.44 -8.41
C TRP A 112 -5.22 -3.02 -7.99
N PHE A 113 -5.90 -2.86 -6.86
CA PHE A 113 -6.30 -1.55 -6.35
C PHE A 113 -5.11 -0.75 -5.79
N VAL A 114 -4.12 -1.41 -5.20
CA VAL A 114 -2.89 -0.75 -4.75
C VAL A 114 -2.06 -0.28 -5.94
N CYS A 115 -1.94 -1.09 -6.98
CA CYS A 115 -1.34 -0.73 -8.26
C CYS A 115 -2.08 0.44 -8.91
N LEU A 116 -3.41 0.43 -8.88
CA LEU A 116 -4.23 1.55 -9.36
C LEU A 116 -3.94 2.83 -8.58
N ALA A 117 -3.91 2.78 -7.24
CA ALA A 117 -3.56 3.92 -6.39
C ALA A 117 -2.14 4.46 -6.72
N VAL A 118 -1.17 3.56 -6.93
CA VAL A 118 0.20 3.92 -7.30
C VAL A 118 0.25 4.57 -8.69
N CYS A 119 -0.46 4.04 -9.67
CA CYS A 119 -0.57 4.64 -11.01
C CYS A 119 -1.22 6.03 -10.97
N LEU A 120 -2.30 6.21 -10.22
CA LEU A 120 -2.97 7.50 -10.05
C LEU A 120 -2.07 8.52 -9.36
N ALA A 121 -1.31 8.09 -8.35
CA ALA A 121 -0.35 8.93 -7.65
C ALA A 121 0.83 9.34 -8.54
N ILE A 122 1.32 8.44 -9.40
CA ILE A 122 2.40 8.71 -10.37
C ILE A 122 1.93 9.69 -11.47
N THR A 123 0.67 9.54 -11.91
CA THR A 123 0.10 10.41 -12.95
C THR A 123 -0.20 11.82 -12.42
N SER A 124 -0.45 11.94 -11.11
CA SER A 124 -0.77 13.21 -10.46
C SER A 124 0.48 14.03 -10.13
N ARG A 125 0.49 15.32 -10.51
CA ARG A 125 1.61 16.24 -10.21
C ARG A 125 1.43 16.99 -8.90
N ASP A 126 0.19 17.32 -8.55
CA ASP A 126 -0.15 18.08 -7.34
C ASP A 126 -0.29 17.18 -6.10
N PHE A 127 0.04 17.74 -4.92
CA PHE A 127 -0.09 17.04 -3.64
C PHE A 127 -1.54 16.60 -3.38
N HIS A 128 -2.51 17.51 -3.54
CA HIS A 128 -3.92 17.23 -3.31
C HIS A 128 -4.44 16.10 -4.20
N SER A 129 -4.08 16.12 -5.49
CA SER A 129 -4.47 15.10 -6.46
C SER A 129 -3.89 13.72 -6.12
N LYS A 130 -2.66 13.66 -5.59
CA LYS A 130 -2.06 12.41 -5.08
C LYS A 130 -2.82 11.85 -3.88
N VAL A 131 -3.18 12.71 -2.92
CA VAL A 131 -3.94 12.31 -1.74
C VAL A 131 -5.27 11.69 -2.15
N VAL A 132 -6.05 12.39 -3.00
CA VAL A 132 -7.36 11.90 -3.46
C VAL A 132 -7.23 10.62 -4.30
N GLY A 133 -6.23 10.56 -5.20
CA GLY A 133 -5.99 9.42 -6.07
C GLY A 133 -5.56 8.14 -5.33
N ILE A 134 -4.89 8.28 -4.18
CA ILE A 134 -4.52 7.15 -3.31
C ILE A 134 -5.67 6.80 -2.38
N PHE A 135 -6.38 7.79 -1.85
CA PHE A 135 -7.37 7.61 -0.81
C PHE A 135 -8.50 6.67 -1.24
N LEU A 136 -9.10 6.93 -2.40
CA LEU A 136 -10.33 6.24 -2.82
C LEU A 136 -10.14 4.75 -3.15
N PRO A 137 -9.13 4.33 -3.93
CA PRO A 137 -8.92 2.90 -4.22
C PRO A 137 -8.57 2.08 -2.99
N ILE A 138 -7.80 2.66 -2.06
CA ILE A 138 -7.35 1.98 -0.84
C ILE A 138 -8.47 1.88 0.17
N TRP A 139 -9.21 2.97 0.37
CA TRP A 139 -10.39 2.97 1.22
C TRP A 139 -11.41 1.92 0.80
N LEU A 140 -11.64 1.78 -0.52
CA LEU A 140 -12.55 0.79 -1.07
C LEU A 140 -12.08 -0.64 -0.79
N VAL A 141 -10.78 -0.92 -0.95
CA VAL A 141 -10.24 -2.26 -0.68
C VAL A 141 -10.35 -2.66 0.79
N VAL A 142 -10.04 -1.73 1.70
CA VAL A 142 -10.09 -1.98 3.14
C VAL A 142 -11.53 -2.11 3.62
N SER A 143 -12.45 -1.30 3.08
CA SER A 143 -13.89 -1.40 3.38
C SER A 143 -14.51 -2.67 2.83
N ALA A 144 -14.03 -3.16 1.69
CA ALA A 144 -14.47 -4.41 1.07
C ALA A 144 -13.74 -5.65 1.60
N GLU A 145 -12.86 -5.50 2.60
CA GLU A 145 -12.12 -6.59 3.26
C GLU A 145 -11.31 -7.47 2.29
N TYR A 146 -10.84 -6.89 1.18
CA TYR A 146 -9.97 -7.65 0.28
C TYR A 146 -8.64 -7.98 0.96
N GLU A 147 -8.22 -9.24 0.81
CA GLU A 147 -6.97 -9.71 1.37
C GLU A 147 -5.77 -8.98 0.75
N HIS A 148 -4.97 -8.36 1.61
CA HIS A 148 -3.72 -7.73 1.24
C HIS A 148 -2.58 -8.41 2.00
N SER A 149 -1.65 -9.05 1.27
CA SER A 149 -0.55 -9.83 1.85
C SER A 149 0.24 -9.06 2.91
N ILE A 150 0.50 -7.77 2.69
CA ILE A 150 1.24 -6.92 3.63
C ILE A 150 0.39 -6.56 4.86
N ALA A 151 -0.93 -6.37 4.70
CA ALA A 151 -1.81 -6.12 5.83
C ALA A 151 -1.97 -7.38 6.70
N ASN A 152 -2.05 -8.55 6.07
CA ASN A 152 -2.10 -9.84 6.76
C ASN A 152 -0.78 -10.11 7.51
N MET A 153 0.36 -9.74 6.92
CA MET A 153 1.67 -9.69 7.59
C MET A 153 1.82 -8.57 8.64
N PHE A 154 0.77 -7.85 9.00
CA PHE A 154 0.76 -7.01 10.20
C PHE A 154 -0.21 -7.60 11.24
N LEU A 155 -1.37 -8.06 10.76
CA LEU A 155 -2.43 -8.62 11.60
C LEU A 155 -2.01 -9.94 12.27
N VAL A 156 -1.31 -10.83 11.56
CA VAL A 156 -0.83 -12.11 12.13
C VAL A 156 0.18 -11.89 13.26
N GLN A 157 1.09 -10.93 13.08
CA GLN A 157 2.16 -10.54 14.00
C GLN A 157 1.56 -9.88 15.25
N MET A 158 0.60 -9.00 15.04
CA MET A 158 -0.20 -8.42 16.13
C MET A 158 -1.00 -9.51 16.87
N GLY A 159 -1.61 -10.45 16.16
CA GLY A 159 -2.31 -11.60 16.75
C GLY A 159 -1.40 -12.42 17.66
N MET A 160 -0.20 -12.77 17.20
CA MET A 160 0.80 -13.47 18.01
C MET A 160 1.24 -12.66 19.25
N MET A 161 1.39 -11.33 19.12
CA MET A 161 1.73 -10.46 20.25
C MET A 161 0.62 -10.36 21.30
N PHE A 162 -0.65 -10.50 20.90
CA PHE A 162 -1.80 -10.52 21.81
C PHE A 162 -2.19 -11.95 22.27
N GLY A 163 -1.34 -12.94 22.00
CA GLY A 163 -1.52 -14.30 22.52
C GLY A 163 -2.43 -15.22 21.69
N ALA A 164 -2.70 -14.89 20.43
CA ALA A 164 -3.29 -15.84 19.49
C ALA A 164 -2.21 -16.84 19.06
N ASN A 165 -2.42 -18.13 19.38
CA ASN A 165 -1.57 -19.25 18.98
C ASN A 165 -2.08 -19.90 17.69
#